data_AF-A0A951RUT5-F1
#
_entry.id   AF-A0A951RUT5-F1
#
_cell.length_a   1.000
_cell.length_b   1.000
_cell.length_c   1.000
_cell.angle_alpha   90.00
_cell.angle_beta   90.00
_cell.angle_gamma   90.00
#
_symmetry.space_group_name_H-M   'P 1'
#
loop_
_entity.id
_entity.type
_entity.pdbx_description
1 polymer ?
#
loop_
_entity_poly.entity_id
_entity_poly.type
_entity_poly.pdbx_seq_one_letter_code
_entity_poly.pdbx_strand_id
1 'polypeptide(L)'
;MSKTNNFVFWALYTVAWLIFVGLCIEAGGLLVNFFFSVFKPEFLSRLYQKLDLTPMYKSSRWIFFGMYGFILCIAILKAYLFYVVIRLMHKMDLTRPFSTFVAAQIMRISHFTLSIGLLSFVARQTAKNLTRYGFATESLNQFWADSQAFILMGAVIYIIAVIFKKGVDIQNDSELTI
;
A
#
# COMPACT_ATOMS: atom_id res chain seq x y z
N MET A 1 -11.90 -26.19 -17.06
CA MET A 1 -11.08 -24.96 -17.20
C MET A 1 -9.86 -25.25 -18.04
N SER A 2 -9.52 -24.39 -19.01
CA SER A 2 -8.31 -24.53 -19.83
C SER A 2 -7.04 -24.45 -18.95
N LYS A 3 -6.07 -25.34 -19.18
CA LYS A 3 -4.79 -25.40 -18.42
C LYS A 3 -4.05 -24.05 -18.39
N THR A 4 -4.23 -23.20 -19.41
CA THR A 4 -3.59 -21.89 -19.54
C THR A 4 -4.07 -20.88 -18.48
N ASN A 5 -5.35 -20.90 -18.09
CA ASN A 5 -5.88 -19.94 -17.10
C ASN A 5 -5.32 -20.22 -15.70
N ASN A 6 -5.12 -21.49 -15.35
CA ASN A 6 -4.52 -21.87 -14.09
C ASN A 6 -3.05 -21.44 -14.02
N PHE A 7 -2.31 -21.56 -15.13
CA PHE A 7 -0.91 -21.12 -15.17
C PHE A 7 -0.78 -19.61 -14.93
N VAL A 8 -1.57 -18.79 -15.63
CA VAL A 8 -1.55 -17.32 -15.47
C VAL A 8 -1.91 -16.93 -14.04
N PHE A 9 -2.92 -17.56 -13.44
CA PHE A 9 -3.31 -17.30 -12.06
C PHE A 9 -2.18 -17.56 -11.06
N TRP A 10 -1.53 -18.73 -11.17
CA TRP A 10 -0.42 -19.10 -10.28
C TRP A 10 0.83 -18.23 -10.50
N ALA A 11 1.09 -17.81 -11.74
CA ALA A 11 2.16 -16.85 -12.05
C ALA A 11 1.90 -15.50 -11.36
N LEU A 12 0.69 -14.94 -11.50
CA LEU A 12 0.30 -13.69 -10.84
C LEU A 12 0.34 -13.82 -9.32
N TYR A 13 -0.06 -14.98 -8.77
CA TYR A 13 -0.02 -15.23 -7.33
C TYR A 13 1.42 -15.22 -6.80
N THR A 14 2.35 -15.82 -7.54
CA THR A 14 3.77 -15.84 -7.20
C THR A 14 4.36 -14.42 -7.23
N VAL A 15 4.01 -13.63 -8.26
CA VAL A 15 4.42 -12.22 -8.35
C VAL A 15 3.88 -11.40 -7.18
N ALA A 16 2.63 -11.59 -6.77
CA ALA A 16 2.05 -10.92 -5.62
C ALA A 16 2.81 -11.23 -4.31
N TRP A 17 3.22 -12.49 -4.12
CA TRP A 17 4.07 -12.89 -3.00
C TRP A 17 5.45 -12.24 -3.01
N LEU A 18 6.11 -12.18 -4.17
CA LEU A 18 7.42 -11.53 -4.30
C LEU A 18 7.34 -10.04 -3.95
N ILE A 19 6.31 -9.35 -4.44
CA ILE A 19 6.09 -7.92 -4.12
C ILE A 19 5.81 -7.74 -2.62
N PHE A 20 4.98 -8.61 -2.03
CA PHE A 20 4.67 -8.56 -0.60
C PHE A 20 5.93 -8.69 0.26
N VAL A 21 6.80 -9.67 -0.04
CA VAL A 21 8.06 -9.85 0.70
C VAL A 21 8.95 -8.62 0.57
N GLY A 22 9.08 -8.05 -0.63
CA GLY A 22 9.84 -6.81 -0.84
C GLY A 22 9.32 -5.64 -0.01
N LEU A 23 8.01 -5.44 0.02
CA LEU A 23 7.36 -4.39 0.82
C LEU A 23 7.51 -4.63 2.33
N CYS A 24 7.48 -5.88 2.79
CA CYS A 24 7.75 -6.21 4.18
C CYS A 24 9.19 -5.91 4.59
N ILE A 25 10.17 -6.18 3.73
CA ILE A 25 11.58 -5.84 3.96
C ILE A 25 11.75 -4.32 4.03
N GLU A 26 11.12 -3.57 3.11
CA GLU A 26 11.14 -2.10 3.13
C GLU A 26 10.51 -1.54 4.40
N ALA A 27 9.29 -1.96 4.74
CA ALA A 27 8.59 -1.49 5.95
C ALA A 27 9.34 -1.88 7.22
N GLY A 28 9.91 -3.09 7.29
CA GLY A 28 10.75 -3.54 8.40
C GLY A 28 12.02 -2.71 8.55
N GLY A 29 12.71 -2.44 7.45
CA GLY A 29 13.89 -1.57 7.43
C GLY A 29 13.56 -0.15 7.92
N LEU A 30 12.45 0.42 7.44
CA LEU A 30 11.98 1.74 7.88
C LEU A 30 11.56 1.76 9.36
N LEU A 31 10.97 0.68 9.87
CA LEU A 31 10.57 0.57 11.28
C LEU A 31 11.81 0.48 12.19
N VAL A 32 12.77 -0.36 11.83
CA VAL A 32 14.05 -0.47 12.56
C VAL A 32 14.77 0.88 12.56
N ASN A 33 14.85 1.54 11.40
CA ASN A 33 15.41 2.89 11.28
C ASN A 33 14.69 3.90 12.20
N PHE A 34 13.35 3.86 12.27
CA PHE A 34 12.57 4.73 13.15
C PHE A 34 12.94 4.51 14.61
N PHE A 35 13.03 3.25 15.03
CA PHE A 35 13.41 2.89 16.39
C PHE A 35 14.82 3.42 16.72
N PHE A 36 15.81 3.19 15.85
CA PHE A 36 17.15 3.74 16.04
C PHE A 36 17.18 5.26 16.04
N SER A 37 16.33 5.94 15.25
CA SER A 37 16.25 7.41 15.24
C SER A 37 15.79 8.01 16.58
N VAL A 38 15.00 7.25 17.36
CA VAL A 38 14.51 7.66 18.68
C VAL A 38 15.58 7.42 19.75
N PHE A 39 16.25 6.27 19.73
CA PHE A 39 17.19 5.88 20.79
C PHE A 39 18.65 6.30 20.55
N LYS A 40 19.11 6.34 19.30
CA LYS A 40 20.49 6.68 18.92
C LYS A 40 20.52 7.47 17.60
N PRO A 41 20.23 8.79 17.64
CA PRO A 41 20.15 9.62 16.44
C PRO A 41 21.49 9.78 15.69
N GLU A 42 22.61 9.35 16.27
CA GLU A 42 23.94 9.35 15.62
C GLU A 42 24.02 8.40 14.42
N PHE A 43 23.17 7.36 14.37
CA PHE A 43 23.13 6.39 13.26
C PHE A 43 22.29 6.85 12.07
N LEU A 44 21.67 8.03 12.12
CA LEU A 44 20.78 8.55 11.07
C LEU A 44 21.45 8.64 9.68
N SER A 45 22.76 8.91 9.63
CA SER A 45 23.53 9.05 8.39
C SER A 45 23.78 7.74 7.62
N ARG A 46 23.56 6.58 8.24
CA ARG A 46 23.84 5.25 7.66
C ARG A 46 22.58 4.38 7.51
N LEU A 47 21.41 4.98 7.64
CA LEU A 47 20.14 4.25 7.67
C LEU A 47 19.76 3.64 6.31
N TYR A 48 18.88 2.63 6.36
CA TYR A 48 18.32 1.95 5.20
C TYR A 48 17.76 2.96 4.17
N GLN A 49 17.99 2.71 2.88
CA GLN A 49 17.73 3.61 1.74
C GLN A 49 18.53 4.93 1.70
N LYS A 50 19.61 5.09 2.49
CA LYS A 50 20.43 6.33 2.54
C LYS A 50 19.58 7.58 2.79
N LEU A 51 18.52 7.43 3.59
CA LEU A 51 17.61 8.50 3.91
C LEU A 51 18.24 9.43 4.95
N ASP A 52 19.12 10.35 4.51
CA ASP A 52 19.76 11.29 5.42
C ASP A 52 18.79 12.40 5.83
N LEU A 53 18.05 12.14 6.91
CA LEU A 53 17.14 13.08 7.56
C LEU A 53 17.76 13.75 8.79
N THR A 54 19.06 13.56 9.01
CA THR A 54 19.83 14.24 10.06
C THR A 54 19.63 15.76 10.07
N PRO A 55 19.67 16.49 8.93
CA PRO A 55 19.44 17.94 8.95
C PRO A 55 18.02 18.32 9.39
N MET A 56 17.01 17.54 8.99
CA MET A 56 15.62 17.76 9.39
C MET A 56 15.44 17.50 10.89
N TYR A 57 16.06 16.43 11.42
CA TYR A 57 16.05 16.10 12.84
C TYR A 57 16.69 17.19 13.70
N LYS A 58 17.84 17.73 13.28
CA LYS A 58 18.55 18.80 13.98
C LYS A 58 17.77 20.12 13.99
N SER A 59 17.10 20.44 12.88
CA SER A 59 16.31 21.67 12.75
C SER A 59 14.99 21.58 13.52
N SER A 60 14.21 20.51 13.34
CA SER A 60 12.95 20.31 14.07
C SER A 60 12.60 18.83 14.19
N ARG A 61 12.65 18.33 15.42
CA ARG A 61 12.26 16.95 15.76
C ARG A 61 10.80 16.66 15.40
N TRP A 62 9.90 17.62 15.57
CA TRP A 62 8.48 17.47 15.23
C TRP A 62 8.26 17.24 13.73
N ILE A 63 8.95 18.02 12.88
CA ILE A 63 8.88 17.87 11.43
C ILE A 63 9.46 16.53 11.01
N PHE A 64 10.58 16.12 11.61
CA PHE A 64 11.17 14.81 11.38
C PHE A 64 10.19 13.67 11.70
N PHE A 65 9.61 13.65 12.90
CA PHE A 65 8.69 12.59 13.31
C PHE A 65 7.42 12.57 12.45
N GLY A 66 6.90 13.74 12.06
CA GLY A 66 5.75 13.83 11.15
C GLY A 66 6.06 13.25 9.77
N MET A 67 7.16 13.67 9.14
CA MET A 67 7.54 13.21 7.80
C MET A 67 7.90 11.73 7.79
N TYR A 68 8.68 11.27 8.78
CA TYR A 68 9.01 9.87 8.92
C TYR A 68 7.77 9.02 9.21
N GLY A 69 6.84 9.53 10.02
CA GLY A 69 5.56 8.90 10.30
C GLY A 69 4.73 8.67 9.03
N PHE A 70 4.68 9.64 8.12
CA PHE A 70 4.06 9.45 6.80
C PHE A 70 4.71 8.32 6.01
N ILE A 71 6.05 8.31 5.92
CA ILE A 71 6.81 7.29 5.19
C ILE A 71 6.50 5.90 5.75
N LEU A 72 6.61 5.73 7.06
CA LEU A 72 6.39 4.47 7.74
C LEU A 72 4.94 3.99 7.57
N CYS A 73 3.97 4.88 7.76
CA CYS A 73 2.55 4.56 7.59
C CYS A 73 2.23 4.10 6.16
N ILE A 74 2.72 4.83 5.15
CA ILE A 74 2.54 4.46 3.73
C ILE A 74 3.16 3.10 3.44
N ALA A 75 4.38 2.83 3.91
CA ALA A 75 5.06 1.55 3.69
C ALA A 75 4.29 0.38 4.31
N ILE A 76 3.82 0.52 5.55
CA ILE A 76 3.02 -0.50 6.24
C ILE A 76 1.68 -0.73 5.51
N LEU A 77 1.00 0.34 5.09
CA LEU A 77 -0.25 0.21 4.33
C LEU A 77 -0.03 -0.52 3.00
N LYS A 78 1.05 -0.24 2.27
CA LYS A 78 1.40 -0.95 1.03
C LYS A 78 1.63 -2.44 1.27
N ALA A 79 2.40 -2.80 2.31
CA ALA A 79 2.61 -4.19 2.68
C ALA A 79 1.28 -4.89 3.04
N TYR A 80 0.44 -4.23 3.85
CA TYR A 80 -0.86 -4.77 4.23
C TYR A 80 -1.82 -4.92 3.04
N LEU A 81 -1.82 -3.98 2.09
CA LEU A 81 -2.59 -4.07 0.85
C LEU A 81 -2.25 -5.38 0.10
N PHE A 82 -0.96 -5.67 -0.07
CA PHE A 82 -0.51 -6.88 -0.76
C PHE A 82 -0.82 -8.16 0.03
N TYR A 83 -0.80 -8.12 1.37
CA TYR A 83 -1.32 -9.22 2.18
C TYR A 83 -2.80 -9.50 1.89
N VAL A 84 -3.64 -8.46 1.76
CA VAL A 84 -5.06 -8.60 1.41
C VAL A 84 -5.22 -9.20 0.00
N VAL A 85 -4.40 -8.78 -0.96
CA VAL A 85 -4.38 -9.34 -2.33
C VAL A 85 -4.02 -10.84 -2.31
N ILE A 86 -2.96 -11.22 -1.60
CA ILE A 86 -2.55 -12.62 -1.45
C ILE A 86 -3.66 -13.44 -0.80
N ARG A 87 -4.29 -12.91 0.26
CA ARG A 87 -5.39 -13.58 0.96
C ARG A 87 -6.60 -13.78 0.06
N LEU A 88 -6.92 -12.80 -0.79
CA LEU A 88 -7.96 -12.92 -1.82
C LEU A 88 -7.61 -14.07 -2.77
N MET A 89 -6.43 -14.03 -3.40
CA MET A 89 -6.02 -15.03 -4.38
C MET A 89 -5.93 -16.44 -3.78
N HIS A 90 -5.46 -16.56 -2.54
CA HIS A 90 -5.33 -17.86 -1.87
C HIS A 90 -6.68 -18.53 -1.58
N LYS A 91 -7.72 -17.75 -1.27
CA LYS A 91 -9.05 -18.27 -0.88
C LYS A 91 -10.09 -18.21 -1.99
N MET A 92 -9.80 -17.54 -3.10
CA MET A 92 -10.72 -17.39 -4.21
C MET A 92 -10.87 -18.70 -4.97
N ASP A 93 -12.11 -19.16 -5.12
CA ASP A 93 -12.45 -20.24 -6.03
C ASP A 93 -12.75 -19.65 -7.41
N LEU A 94 -11.90 -19.95 -8.40
CA LEU A 94 -12.08 -19.48 -9.77
C LEU A 94 -13.32 -20.09 -10.44
N THR A 95 -13.83 -21.22 -9.95
CA THR A 95 -15.06 -21.83 -10.48
C THR A 95 -16.32 -21.09 -10.03
N ARG A 96 -16.25 -20.42 -8.87
CA ARG A 96 -17.31 -19.58 -8.29
C ARG A 96 -16.72 -18.22 -7.84
N PRO A 97 -16.33 -17.35 -8.79
CA PRO A 97 -15.60 -16.12 -8.48
C PRO A 97 -16.46 -15.06 -7.78
N PHE A 98 -17.78 -15.10 -7.96
CA PHE A 98 -18.72 -14.20 -7.28
C PHE A 98 -19.14 -14.76 -5.94
N SER A 99 -18.26 -14.59 -4.95
CA SER A 99 -18.59 -14.87 -3.54
C SER A 99 -18.60 -13.59 -2.70
N THR A 100 -19.37 -13.60 -1.62
CA THR A 100 -19.37 -12.53 -0.61
C THR A 100 -17.96 -12.25 -0.09
N PHE A 101 -17.13 -13.27 0.07
CA PHE A 101 -15.72 -13.14 0.44
C PHE A 101 -14.93 -12.36 -0.59
N VAL A 102 -14.99 -12.73 -1.87
CA VAL A 102 -14.25 -12.07 -2.96
C VAL A 102 -14.67 -10.60 -3.08
N ALA A 103 -15.98 -10.33 -3.12
CA ALA A 103 -16.49 -8.95 -3.19
C ALA A 103 -16.01 -8.10 -2.00
N ALA A 104 -16.05 -8.65 -0.78
CA ALA A 104 -15.55 -7.96 0.41
C ALA A 104 -14.03 -7.72 0.39
N GLN A 105 -13.24 -8.65 -0.14
CA GLN A 105 -11.79 -8.44 -0.27
C GLN A 105 -11.46 -7.38 -1.32
N ILE A 106 -12.09 -7.41 -2.51
CA ILE A 106 -11.86 -6.40 -3.56
C ILE A 106 -12.25 -5.00 -3.03
N MET A 107 -13.35 -4.92 -2.26
CA MET A 107 -13.75 -3.67 -1.60
C MET A 107 -12.68 -3.16 -0.62
N ARG A 108 -12.11 -4.04 0.21
CA ARG A 108 -11.00 -3.67 1.12
C ARG A 108 -9.78 -3.22 0.34
N ILE A 109 -9.40 -3.92 -0.72
CA ILE A 109 -8.27 -3.56 -1.60
C ILE A 109 -8.48 -2.15 -2.15
N SER A 110 -9.68 -1.83 -2.64
CA SER A 110 -10.03 -0.48 -3.11
C SER A 110 -9.82 0.58 -2.02
N HIS A 111 -10.41 0.37 -0.82
CA HIS A 111 -10.28 1.32 0.27
C HIS A 111 -8.83 1.55 0.69
N PHE A 112 -8.04 0.50 0.87
CA PHE A 112 -6.62 0.63 1.21
C PHE A 112 -5.83 1.34 0.10
N THR A 113 -6.11 1.03 -1.16
CA THR A 113 -5.45 1.67 -2.30
C THR A 113 -5.76 3.18 -2.36
N LEU A 114 -7.02 3.56 -2.16
CA LEU A 114 -7.43 4.96 -2.05
C LEU A 114 -6.77 5.66 -0.85
N SER A 115 -6.79 5.02 0.33
CA SER A 115 -6.16 5.58 1.53
C SER A 115 -4.67 5.80 1.36
N ILE A 116 -3.95 4.87 0.72
CA ILE A 116 -2.53 5.04 0.36
C ILE A 116 -2.37 6.26 -0.55
N GLY A 117 -3.16 6.35 -1.62
CA GLY A 117 -3.07 7.46 -2.56
C GLY A 117 -3.32 8.83 -1.93
N LEU A 118 -4.36 8.95 -1.11
CA LEU A 118 -4.69 10.17 -0.38
C LEU A 118 -3.62 10.53 0.66
N LEU A 119 -3.16 9.55 1.44
CA LEU A 119 -2.11 9.77 2.44
C LEU A 119 -0.79 10.19 1.78
N SER A 120 -0.40 9.54 0.68
CA SER A 120 0.75 9.93 -0.12
C SER A 120 0.61 11.34 -0.71
N PHE A 121 -0.60 11.72 -1.14
CA PHE A 121 -0.84 13.08 -1.65
C PHE A 121 -0.66 14.14 -0.55
N VAL A 122 -1.21 13.90 0.64
CA VAL A 122 -1.02 14.77 1.80
C VAL A 122 0.46 14.86 2.18
N ALA A 123 1.16 13.72 2.28
CA ALA A 123 2.57 13.67 2.60
C ALA A 123 3.42 14.47 1.59
N ARG A 124 3.13 14.32 0.30
CA ARG A 124 3.79 15.07 -0.78
C ARG A 124 3.56 16.58 -0.64
N GLN A 125 2.33 16.99 -0.36
CA GLN A 125 2.00 18.41 -0.22
C GLN A 125 2.67 19.02 1.01
N THR A 126 2.70 18.28 2.13
CA THR A 126 3.44 18.68 3.34
C THR A 126 4.94 18.80 3.05
N ALA A 127 5.54 17.82 2.37
CA ALA A 127 6.95 17.87 1.98
C ALA A 127 7.26 19.08 1.11
N LYS A 128 6.44 19.35 0.09
CA LYS A 128 6.59 20.52 -0.79
C LYS A 128 6.49 21.85 -0.03
N ASN A 129 5.61 21.92 0.96
CA ASN A 129 5.51 23.09 1.82
C ASN A 129 6.78 23.28 2.66
N LEU A 130 7.34 22.20 3.20
CA LEU A 130 8.61 22.22 3.95
C LEU A 130 9.80 22.63 3.09
N THR A 131 9.84 22.23 1.81
CA THR A 131 10.89 22.69 0.88
C THR A 131 10.94 24.22 0.79
N ARG A 132 9.77 24.89 0.81
CA ARG A 132 9.69 26.36 0.78
C ARG A 132 10.27 27.02 2.03
N TYR A 133 10.35 26.30 3.15
CA TYR A 133 10.98 26.74 4.39
C TYR A 133 12.47 26.35 4.48
N GLY A 134 13.08 25.88 3.39
CA GLY A 134 14.51 25.56 3.33
C GLY A 134 14.89 24.14 3.77
N PHE A 135 13.92 23.23 3.96
CA PHE A 135 14.22 21.83 4.25
C PHE A 135 14.53 21.04 2.97
N ALA A 136 15.60 20.25 2.99
CA ALA A 136 15.91 19.30 1.93
C ALA A 136 14.96 18.09 2.00
N THR A 137 13.94 18.07 1.13
CA THR A 137 12.92 17.01 1.08
C THR A 137 12.93 16.20 -0.21
N GLU A 138 13.91 16.42 -1.09
CA GLU A 138 13.96 15.79 -2.41
C GLU A 138 14.06 14.27 -2.33
N SER A 139 14.87 13.76 -1.40
CA SER A 139 15.03 12.32 -1.13
C SER A 139 13.74 11.65 -0.67
N LEU A 140 12.77 12.43 -0.16
CA LEU A 140 11.51 11.90 0.32
C LEU A 140 10.49 11.66 -0.80
N ASN A 141 10.68 12.27 -1.98
CA ASN A 141 9.73 12.15 -3.09
C ASN A 141 9.51 10.71 -3.57
N GLN A 142 10.50 9.83 -3.39
CA GLN A 142 10.39 8.42 -3.76
C GLN A 142 9.25 7.68 -3.02
N PHE A 143 8.86 8.12 -1.82
CA PHE A 143 7.85 7.43 -1.02
C PHE A 143 6.40 7.73 -1.44
N TRP A 144 6.17 8.82 -2.17
CA TRP A 144 4.84 9.31 -2.56
C TRP A 144 4.74 9.81 -4.01
N ALA A 145 5.71 9.49 -4.86
CA ALA A 145 5.67 9.82 -6.28
C ALA A 145 4.38 9.31 -6.96
N ASP A 146 3.95 8.11 -6.58
CA ASP A 146 2.84 7.41 -7.21
C ASP A 146 1.46 7.77 -6.63
N SER A 147 1.34 8.84 -5.83
CA SER A 147 0.09 9.14 -5.10
C SER A 147 -1.15 9.20 -6.00
N GLN A 148 -1.02 9.84 -7.16
CA GLN A 148 -2.10 9.98 -8.13
C GLN A 148 -2.49 8.64 -8.76
N ALA A 149 -1.50 7.78 -9.05
CA ALA A 149 -1.74 6.45 -9.58
C ALA A 149 -2.52 5.58 -8.58
N PHE A 150 -2.17 5.65 -7.30
CA PHE A 150 -2.92 4.96 -6.23
C PHE A 150 -4.36 5.49 -6.09
N ILE A 151 -4.58 6.81 -6.16
CA ILE A 151 -5.96 7.35 -6.11
C ILE A 151 -6.78 6.82 -7.29
N LEU A 152 -6.25 6.90 -8.51
CA LEU A 152 -6.95 6.44 -9.70
C LEU A 152 -7.21 4.92 -9.65
N MET A 153 -6.19 4.13 -9.29
CA MET A 153 -6.31 2.68 -9.16
C MET A 153 -7.35 2.30 -8.10
N GLY A 154 -7.35 2.97 -6.95
CA GLY A 154 -8.31 2.73 -5.89
C GLY A 154 -9.76 3.00 -6.33
N ALA A 155 -9.99 4.05 -7.13
CA ALA A 155 -11.29 4.37 -7.72
C ALA A 155 -11.73 3.32 -8.75
N VAL A 156 -10.82 2.85 -9.61
CA VAL A 156 -11.13 1.77 -10.56
C VAL A 156 -11.47 0.47 -9.83
N ILE A 157 -10.68 0.08 -8.82
CA ILE A 157 -10.95 -1.12 -8.02
C ILE A 157 -12.26 -0.97 -7.23
N TYR A 158 -12.64 0.24 -6.81
CA TYR A 158 -13.93 0.49 -6.17
C TYR A 158 -15.09 0.12 -7.08
N ILE A 159 -15.05 0.59 -8.34
CA ILE A 159 -16.06 0.29 -9.35
C ILE A 159 -16.13 -1.23 -9.57
N ILE A 160 -14.99 -1.90 -9.68
CA ILE A 160 -14.92 -3.37 -9.79
C ILE A 160 -15.55 -4.03 -8.56
N ALA A 161 -15.26 -3.57 -7.35
CA ALA A 161 -15.84 -4.12 -6.12
C ALA A 161 -17.37 -4.00 -6.09
N VAL A 162 -17.91 -2.87 -6.53
CA VAL A 162 -19.36 -2.64 -6.64
C VAL A 162 -19.99 -3.60 -7.66
N ILE A 163 -19.35 -3.79 -8.82
CA ILE A 163 -19.81 -4.75 -9.84
C ILE A 163 -19.80 -6.18 -9.27
N PHE A 164 -18.72 -6.59 -8.60
CA PHE A 164 -18.64 -7.91 -7.96
C PHE A 164 -19.71 -8.12 -6.90
N LYS A 165 -19.96 -7.11 -6.07
CA LYS A 165 -21.04 -7.16 -5.07
C LYS A 165 -22.39 -7.35 -5.74
N LYS A 166 -22.69 -6.59 -6.80
CA LYS A 166 -23.95 -6.74 -7.53
C LYS A 166 -24.07 -8.12 -8.21
N GLY A 167 -22.96 -8.66 -8.72
CA GLY A 167 -22.90 -10.01 -9.29
C GLY A 167 -23.22 -11.10 -8.26
N VAL A 168 -22.72 -10.96 -7.02
CA VAL A 168 -23.05 -11.85 -5.90
C VAL A 168 -24.55 -11.81 -5.59
N ASP A 169 -25.14 -10.62 -5.52
CA ASP A 169 -26.57 -10.46 -5.24
C ASP A 169 -27.43 -11.18 -6.29
N ILE A 170 -27.10 -11.02 -7.58
CA ILE A 170 -27.80 -11.66 -8.70
C ILE A 170 -27.67 -13.20 -8.65
N GLN A 171 -26.48 -13.71 -8.31
CA GLN A 171 -26.25 -15.15 -8.23
C GLN A 171 -27.07 -15.78 -7.09
N ASN A 172 -27.13 -15.11 -5.93
CA ASN A 172 -27.91 -15.59 -4.79
C ASN A 172 -29.42 -15.62 -5.10
N ASP A 173 -29.95 -14.58 -5.76
CA ASP A 173 -31.35 -14.53 -6.16
C ASP A 173 -31.72 -15.67 -7.14
N SER A 174 -30.79 -16.01 -8.04
CA SER A 174 -30.97 -17.10 -9.01
C SER A 174 -30.93 -18.49 -8.35
N GLU A 175 -30.09 -18.68 -7.32
CA GLU A 175 -30.04 -19.94 -6.55
C GLU A 175 -31.28 -20.13 -5.67
N LEU A 176 -31.96 -19.06 -5.27
CA LEU A 176 -33.21 -19.10 -4.48
C LEU A 176 -34.47 -19.39 -5.31
N THR A 177 -34.41 -19.27 -6.64
CA THR A 177 -35.55 -19.45 -7.55
C THR A 177 -35.57 -20.78 -8.31
N ILE A 178 -34.54 -21.61 -8.14
CA ILE A 178 -34.43 -22.99 -8.68
C ILE A 178 -34.81 -23.99 -7.59
#